data_AF-A0A150V3C7-F1
#
_entry.id   AF-A0A150V3C7-F1
#
_cell.length_a   1.000
_cell.length_b   1.000
_cell.length_c   1.000
_cell.angle_alpha   90.00
_cell.angle_beta   90.00
_cell.angle_gamma   90.00
#
_symmetry.space_group_name_H-M   'P 1'
#
loop_
_entity.id
_entity.type
_entity.pdbx_description
1 polymer ?
#
loop_
_entity_poly.entity_id
_entity_poly.type
_entity_poly.pdbx_seq_one_letter_code
_entity_poly.pdbx_strand_id
1 'polypeptide(L)'
;ISAEEATSIIIKTIERRPVTYILIDALDECDLQRRDLLVDCLKTILSDSSSLVKIFVSSRDSQQDIAWSMRGHPALCIDASRNGADIDRYVHDSVVKAIQKKKLLPTECVDTELQNKIEDRLRKGAAGMFRWVALQLEYLYTLRKRSVLINRLDKLPPGLHKIYEELYE
;
A
#
# COMPACT_ATOMS: atom_id res chain seq x y z
N ILE A 1 -6.42 27.68 -13.84
CA ILE A 1 -6.79 27.86 -12.42
C ILE A 1 -5.48 27.86 -11.65
N SER A 2 -5.14 28.96 -10.98
CA SER A 2 -3.95 29.02 -10.11
C SER A 2 -4.17 28.21 -8.83
N ALA A 3 -3.10 27.89 -8.11
CA ALA A 3 -3.22 27.21 -6.81
C ALA A 3 -4.00 28.06 -5.78
N GLU A 4 -3.82 29.37 -5.82
CA GLU A 4 -4.55 30.33 -4.99
C GLU A 4 -6.05 30.32 -5.29
N GLU A 5 -6.42 30.34 -6.58
CA GLU A 5 -7.82 30.24 -7.01
C GLU A 5 -8.45 28.92 -6.57
N ALA A 6 -7.73 27.80 -6.77
CA ALA A 6 -8.19 26.48 -6.34
C ALA A 6 -8.40 26.44 -4.82
N THR A 7 -7.47 26.99 -4.05
CA THR A 7 -7.54 27.07 -2.58
C THR A 7 -8.76 27.86 -2.13
N SER A 8 -9.00 29.04 -2.72
CA SER A 8 -10.17 29.87 -2.41
C SER A 8 -11.49 29.15 -2.71
N ILE A 9 -11.56 28.41 -3.83
CA ILE A 9 -12.75 27.63 -4.18
C ILE A 9 -12.98 26.50 -3.17
N ILE A 10 -11.92 25.81 -2.74
CA ILE A 10 -12.00 24.73 -1.76
C ILE A 10 -12.52 25.27 -0.42
N ILE A 11 -11.96 26.38 0.08
CA ILE A 11 -12.42 27.02 1.33
C ILE A 11 -13.90 27.37 1.24
N LYS A 12 -14.32 28.11 0.20
CA LYS A 12 -15.74 28.47 0.01
C LYS A 12 -16.68 27.26 -0.09
N THR A 13 -16.15 26.11 -0.51
CA THR A 13 -16.91 24.85 -0.59
C THR A 13 -17.02 24.19 0.80
N ILE A 14 -15.93 24.20 1.57
CA ILE A 14 -15.85 23.67 2.93
C ILE A 14 -16.80 24.41 3.87
N GLU A 15 -16.89 25.74 3.75
CA GLU A 15 -17.72 26.59 4.62
C GLU A 15 -19.22 26.29 4.51
N ARG A 16 -19.64 25.60 3.45
CA ARG A 16 -21.04 25.16 3.27
C ARG A 16 -21.38 23.92 4.09
N ARG A 17 -20.40 23.31 4.76
CA ARG A 17 -20.56 22.10 5.56
C ARG A 17 -20.05 22.34 6.98
N PRO A 18 -20.67 21.73 8.01
CA PRO A 18 -20.20 21.87 9.38
C PRO A 18 -18.83 21.21 9.59
N VAL A 19 -18.56 20.12 8.88
CA VAL A 19 -17.30 19.37 8.93
C VAL A 19 -16.93 18.88 7.54
N THR A 20 -15.66 19.01 7.15
CA THR A 20 -15.11 18.42 5.93
C THR A 20 -13.86 17.59 6.23
N TYR A 21 -13.76 16.43 5.58
CA TYR A 21 -12.59 15.57 5.63
C TYR A 21 -11.89 15.60 4.26
N ILE A 22 -10.59 15.83 4.25
CA ILE A 22 -9.75 15.80 3.05
C ILE A 22 -8.74 14.67 3.24
N LEU A 23 -8.71 13.74 2.30
CA LEU A 23 -7.76 12.62 2.29
C LEU A 23 -6.86 12.79 1.07
N ILE A 24 -5.55 12.83 1.32
CA ILE A 24 -4.52 12.95 0.30
C ILE A 24 -3.69 11.68 0.35
N ASP A 25 -3.76 10.91 -0.73
CA ASP A 25 -3.03 9.66 -0.84
C ASP A 25 -1.69 9.88 -1.54
N ALA A 26 -0.64 9.23 -1.04
CA ALA A 26 0.70 9.16 -1.61
C ALA A 26 1.30 10.54 -1.97
N LEU A 27 1.37 11.45 -0.99
CA LEU A 27 1.94 12.79 -1.20
C LEU A 27 3.40 12.76 -1.71
N ASP A 28 4.16 11.71 -1.40
CA ASP A 28 5.54 11.52 -1.87
C ASP A 28 5.68 11.27 -3.38
N GLU A 29 4.59 10.92 -4.07
CA GLU A 29 4.56 10.76 -5.53
C GLU A 29 4.45 12.13 -6.27
N CYS A 30 4.23 13.23 -5.53
CA CYS A 30 4.27 14.57 -6.09
C CYS A 30 5.73 15.04 -6.27
N ASP A 31 6.00 15.71 -7.39
CA ASP A 31 7.28 16.41 -7.56
C ASP A 31 7.46 17.47 -6.46
N LEU A 32 8.72 17.70 -6.07
CA LEU A 32 9.07 18.51 -4.90
C LEU A 32 8.41 19.90 -4.93
N GLN A 33 8.45 20.58 -6.09
CA GLN A 33 7.91 21.94 -6.22
C GLN A 33 6.39 21.99 -6.05
N ARG A 34 5.67 21.04 -6.67
CA ARG A 34 4.20 20.96 -6.51
C ARG A 34 3.79 20.50 -5.12
N ARG A 35 4.62 19.66 -4.49
CA ARG A 35 4.39 19.16 -3.13
C ARG A 35 4.43 20.29 -2.11
N ASP A 36 5.43 21.15 -2.17
CA ASP A 36 5.54 22.31 -1.27
C ASP A 36 4.34 23.24 -1.45
N LEU A 37 4.01 23.57 -2.70
CA LEU A 37 2.83 24.38 -3.03
C LEU A 37 1.54 23.75 -2.49
N LEU A 38 1.37 22.43 -2.64
CA LEU A 38 0.21 21.72 -2.12
C LEU A 38 0.16 21.79 -0.59
N VAL A 39 1.28 21.57 0.10
CA VAL A 39 1.33 21.66 1.57
C VAL A 39 0.97 23.07 2.05
N ASP A 40 1.45 24.11 1.38
CA ASP A 40 1.10 25.49 1.70
C ASP A 40 -0.40 25.74 1.50
N CYS A 41 -0.98 25.29 0.38
CA CYS A 41 -2.43 25.35 0.16
C CYS A 41 -3.23 24.64 1.27
N LEU A 42 -2.78 23.48 1.75
CA LEU A 42 -3.45 22.74 2.83
C LEU A 42 -3.36 23.49 4.17
N LYS A 43 -2.22 24.13 4.45
CA LYS A 43 -2.06 24.98 5.63
C LYS A 43 -3.01 26.17 5.58
N THR A 44 -3.12 26.83 4.42
CA THR A 44 -4.10 27.92 4.20
C THR A 44 -5.53 27.42 4.39
N ILE A 45 -5.89 26.25 3.87
CA ILE A 45 -7.22 25.67 4.08
C ILE A 45 -7.48 25.44 5.58
N LEU A 46 -6.50 24.93 6.32
CA LEU A 46 -6.62 24.70 7.77
C LEU A 46 -6.75 25.99 8.58
N SER A 47 -6.05 27.06 8.19
CA SER A 47 -6.06 28.34 8.91
C SER A 47 -7.28 29.19 8.59
N ASP A 48 -7.69 29.21 7.33
CA ASP A 48 -8.64 30.22 6.81
C ASP A 48 -10.08 29.69 6.74
N SER A 49 -10.29 28.37 6.88
CA SER A 49 -11.64 27.80 6.90
C SER A 49 -12.37 28.14 8.19
N SER A 50 -13.57 28.71 8.07
CA SER A 50 -14.45 28.96 9.23
C SER A 50 -15.15 27.70 9.76
N SER A 51 -15.25 26.64 8.94
CA SER A 51 -15.79 25.33 9.32
C SER A 51 -14.68 24.35 9.76
N LEU A 52 -15.05 23.31 10.51
CA LEU A 52 -14.11 22.28 10.95
C LEU A 52 -13.57 21.47 9.75
N VAL A 53 -12.26 21.51 9.54
CA VAL A 53 -11.56 20.70 8.52
C VAL A 53 -10.64 19.69 9.17
N LYS A 54 -10.66 18.46 8.65
CA LYS A 54 -9.71 17.42 9.04
C LYS A 54 -8.99 16.92 7.80
N ILE A 55 -7.67 17.03 7.79
CA ILE A 55 -6.83 16.63 6.67
C ILE A 55 -6.00 15.42 7.08
N PHE A 56 -6.07 14.37 6.27
CA PHE A 56 -5.24 13.18 6.40
C PHE A 56 -4.37 13.07 5.16
N VAL A 57 -3.07 12.86 5.40
CA VAL A 57 -2.08 12.71 4.34
C VAL A 57 -1.38 11.37 4.55
N SER A 58 -1.33 10.54 3.51
CA SER A 58 -0.47 9.36 3.48
C SER A 58 0.79 9.69 2.68
N SER A 59 1.93 9.17 3.14
CA SER A 59 3.20 9.23 2.42
C SER A 59 4.15 8.14 2.92
N ARG A 60 5.21 7.85 2.15
CA ARG A 60 6.33 7.03 2.64
C ARG A 60 7.22 7.83 3.59
N ASP A 61 7.70 7.17 4.63
CA ASP A 61 8.61 7.73 5.65
C ASP A 61 10.02 8.09 5.11
N SER A 62 10.31 7.75 3.86
CA SER A 62 11.59 8.06 3.22
C SER A 62 11.78 9.55 2.86
N GLN A 63 10.72 10.35 2.88
CA GLN A 63 10.74 11.77 2.46
C GLN A 63 10.86 12.71 3.67
N GLN A 64 12.08 13.15 3.96
CA GLN A 64 12.36 14.04 5.11
C GLN A 64 11.70 15.41 4.98
N ASP A 65 11.53 15.91 3.75
CA ASP A 65 10.88 17.19 3.45
C ASP A 65 9.41 17.18 3.88
N ILE A 66 8.67 16.09 3.61
CA ILE A 66 7.27 15.95 4.06
C ILE A 66 7.22 15.93 5.58
N ALA A 67 8.10 15.14 6.21
CA ALA A 67 8.18 15.06 7.66
C ALA A 67 8.48 16.43 8.29
N TRP A 68 9.34 17.24 7.67
CA TRP A 68 9.66 18.60 8.12
C TRP A 68 8.52 19.58 7.92
N SER A 69 7.92 19.60 6.73
CA SER A 69 6.82 20.52 6.38
C SER A 69 5.56 20.27 7.21
N MET A 70 5.38 19.05 7.73
CA MET A 70 4.28 18.62 8.58
C MET A 70 4.63 18.58 10.08
N ARG A 71 5.82 19.07 10.47
CA ARG A 71 6.22 19.17 11.89
C ARG A 71 5.17 19.96 12.67
N GLY A 72 4.76 19.42 13.81
CA GLY A 72 3.74 20.02 14.68
C GLY A 72 2.33 19.45 14.47
N HIS A 73 2.13 18.59 13.47
CA HIS A 73 0.89 17.83 13.30
C HIS A 73 1.04 16.38 13.78
N PRO A 74 -0.04 15.73 14.25
CA PRO A 74 -0.01 14.31 14.62
C PRO A 74 0.38 13.44 13.43
N ALA A 75 1.32 12.53 13.63
CA ALA A 75 1.77 11.57 12.63
C ALA A 75 1.59 10.13 13.15
N LEU A 76 1.08 9.25 12.28
CA LEU A 76 1.00 7.82 12.54
C LEU A 76 1.95 7.11 11.58
N CYS A 77 3.04 6.57 12.11
CA CYS A 77 3.99 5.77 11.33
C CYS A 77 3.57 4.29 11.36
N ILE A 78 3.44 3.70 10.17
CA ILE A 78 3.19 2.27 10.00
C ILE A 78 4.51 1.62 9.57
N ASP A 79 5.07 0.79 10.44
CA ASP A 79 6.36 0.15 10.22
C ASP A 79 6.19 -1.36 9.92
N ALA A 80 6.79 -1.79 8.82
CA ALA A 80 6.91 -3.18 8.40
C ALA A 80 7.59 -4.06 9.47
N SER A 81 8.50 -3.52 10.28
CA SER A 81 9.16 -4.26 11.36
C SER A 81 8.18 -4.74 12.45
N ARG A 82 7.01 -4.10 12.56
CA ARG A 82 6.04 -4.35 13.63
C ARG A 82 4.82 -5.17 13.18
N ASN A 83 4.72 -5.50 11.89
CA ASN A 83 3.55 -6.19 11.33
C ASN A 83 3.77 -7.69 11.02
N GLY A 84 4.92 -8.26 11.42
CA GLY A 84 5.28 -9.65 11.09
C GLY A 84 4.20 -10.68 11.47
N ALA A 85 3.61 -10.55 12.66
CA ALA A 85 2.54 -11.46 13.09
C ALA A 85 1.27 -11.36 12.22
N ASP A 86 0.94 -10.16 11.73
CA ASP A 86 -0.20 -9.95 10.86
C ASP A 86 0.09 -10.48 9.44
N ILE A 87 1.32 -10.33 8.96
CA ILE A 87 1.78 -10.93 7.70
C ILE A 87 1.73 -12.46 7.78
N ASP A 88 2.23 -13.06 8.85
CA ASP A 88 2.23 -14.51 9.04
C ASP A 88 0.81 -15.08 9.01
N ARG A 89 -0.11 -14.41 9.74
CA ARG A 89 -1.54 -14.75 9.75
C ARG A 89 -2.15 -14.58 8.37
N TYR A 90 -1.89 -13.46 7.71
CA TYR A 90 -2.42 -13.18 6.37
C TYR A 90 -1.94 -14.20 5.35
N VAL A 91 -0.66 -14.57 5.35
CA VAL A 91 -0.09 -15.60 4.47
C VAL A 91 -0.81 -16.93 4.70
N HIS A 92 -0.90 -17.38 5.95
CA HIS A 92 -1.55 -18.64 6.28
C HIS A 92 -3.01 -18.67 5.81
N ASP A 93 -3.80 -17.66 6.19
CA ASP A 93 -5.21 -17.56 5.81
C ASP A 93 -5.39 -17.51 4.29
N SER A 94 -4.51 -16.80 3.59
CA SER A 94 -4.60 -16.63 2.14
C SER A 94 -4.26 -17.92 1.40
N VAL A 95 -3.24 -18.66 1.86
CA VAL A 95 -2.86 -19.97 1.28
C VAL A 95 -3.95 -21.00 1.55
N VAL A 96 -4.45 -21.10 2.79
CA VAL A 96 -5.55 -22.02 3.14
C VAL A 96 -6.79 -21.73 2.29
N LYS A 97 -7.20 -20.46 2.17
CA LYS A 97 -8.32 -20.04 1.32
C LYS A 97 -8.07 -20.38 -0.15
N ALA A 98 -6.85 -20.25 -0.64
CA ALA A 98 -6.50 -20.55 -2.02
C ALA A 98 -6.60 -22.06 -2.34
N ILE A 99 -6.15 -22.91 -1.41
CA ILE A 99 -6.27 -24.37 -1.53
C ILE A 99 -7.74 -24.79 -1.50
N GLN A 100 -8.51 -24.29 -0.52
CA GLN A 100 -9.95 -24.59 -0.37
C GLN A 100 -10.75 -24.21 -1.63
N LYS A 101 -10.42 -23.06 -2.24
CA LYS A 101 -11.04 -22.59 -3.48
C LYS A 101 -10.47 -23.23 -4.75
N LYS A 102 -9.56 -24.21 -4.63
CA LYS A 102 -8.86 -24.86 -5.75
C LYS A 102 -8.21 -23.86 -6.72
N LYS A 103 -7.73 -22.72 -6.20
CA LYS A 103 -7.02 -21.72 -7.00
C LYS A 103 -5.56 -22.09 -7.24
N LEU A 104 -4.95 -22.74 -6.25
CA LEU A 104 -3.62 -23.34 -6.37
C LEU A 104 -3.76 -24.76 -6.91
N LEU A 105 -3.04 -25.05 -8.00
CA LEU A 105 -3.00 -26.36 -8.65
C LEU A 105 -4.38 -27.04 -8.75
N PRO A 106 -5.33 -26.52 -9.53
CA PRO A 106 -6.72 -27.01 -9.55
C PRO A 106 -6.88 -28.50 -9.87
N THR A 107 -5.87 -29.08 -10.54
CA THR A 107 -5.82 -30.47 -11.00
C THR A 107 -4.99 -31.38 -10.11
N GLU A 108 -4.29 -30.86 -9.10
CA GLU A 108 -3.43 -31.63 -8.20
C GLU A 108 -3.78 -31.36 -6.73
N CYS A 109 -3.43 -32.29 -5.84
CA CYS A 109 -3.59 -32.08 -4.40
C CYS A 109 -2.41 -31.25 -3.87
N VAL A 110 -2.70 -30.23 -3.06
CA VAL A 110 -1.69 -29.50 -2.29
C VAL A 110 -1.54 -30.18 -0.93
N ASP A 111 -0.46 -30.95 -0.76
CA ASP A 111 -0.14 -31.56 0.53
C ASP A 111 0.46 -30.56 1.52
N THR A 112 0.54 -30.98 2.78
CA THR A 112 1.06 -30.16 3.89
C THR A 112 2.49 -29.69 3.65
N GLU A 113 3.33 -30.50 2.99
CA GLU A 113 4.70 -30.12 2.68
C GLU A 113 4.75 -28.96 1.68
N LEU A 114 3.95 -29.03 0.61
CA LEU A 114 3.86 -27.97 -0.38
C LEU A 114 3.23 -26.71 0.20
N GLN A 115 2.19 -26.84 1.02
CA GLN A 115 1.59 -25.71 1.73
C GLN A 115 2.62 -25.00 2.60
N ASN A 116 3.36 -25.75 3.42
CA ASN A 116 4.41 -25.19 4.29
C ASN A 116 5.50 -24.49 3.47
N LYS A 117 5.90 -25.06 2.33
CA LYS A 117 6.88 -24.44 1.43
C LYS A 117 6.38 -23.12 0.84
N ILE A 118 5.11 -23.07 0.42
CA ILE A 118 4.48 -21.82 -0.07
C ILE A 118 4.46 -20.78 1.05
N GLU A 119 3.96 -21.13 2.24
CA GLU A 119 3.86 -20.21 3.37
C GLU A 119 5.25 -19.66 3.78
N ASP A 120 6.27 -20.53 3.91
CA ASP A 120 7.63 -20.12 4.28
C ASP A 120 8.23 -19.13 3.28
N ARG A 121 8.08 -19.41 1.97
CA ARG A 121 8.57 -18.53 0.91
C ARG A 121 7.84 -17.20 0.89
N LEU A 122 6.53 -17.21 1.09
CA LEU A 122 5.73 -15.98 1.10
C LEU A 122 6.04 -15.11 2.33
N ARG A 123 6.20 -15.71 3.51
CA ARG A 123 6.58 -14.98 4.74
C ARG A 123 7.94 -14.32 4.61
N LYS A 124 8.95 -15.05 4.12
CA LYS A 124 10.32 -14.53 3.93
C LYS A 124 10.37 -13.40 2.90
N GLY A 125 9.59 -13.49 1.83
CA GLY A 125 9.57 -12.49 0.76
C GLY A 125 8.67 -11.29 1.03
N ALA A 126 7.70 -11.38 1.95
CA ALA A 126 6.72 -10.34 2.17
C ALA A 126 7.35 -9.00 2.60
N ALA A 127 8.42 -9.03 3.39
CA ALA A 127 9.09 -7.83 3.91
C ALA A 127 8.10 -6.77 4.45
N GLY A 128 7.07 -7.23 5.18
CA GLY A 128 6.01 -6.39 5.73
C GLY A 128 4.91 -5.94 4.75
N MET A 129 4.91 -6.41 3.50
CA MET A 129 3.97 -6.02 2.45
C MET A 129 2.91 -7.11 2.19
N PHE A 130 1.67 -6.87 2.63
CA PHE A 130 0.51 -7.70 2.28
C PHE A 130 0.29 -7.78 0.76
N ARG A 131 0.48 -6.66 0.06
CA ARG A 131 0.29 -6.57 -1.40
C ARG A 131 1.24 -7.49 -2.15
N TRP A 132 2.48 -7.63 -1.67
CA TRP A 132 3.46 -8.53 -2.28
C TRP A 132 2.98 -9.98 -2.19
N VAL A 133 2.48 -10.41 -1.03
CA VAL A 133 1.92 -11.76 -0.83
C VAL A 133 0.72 -12.00 -1.76
N ALA A 134 -0.19 -11.03 -1.87
CA ALA A 134 -1.35 -11.12 -2.75
C ALA A 134 -0.96 -11.29 -4.22
N LEU A 135 -0.01 -10.49 -4.71
CA LEU A 135 0.49 -10.57 -6.09
C LEU A 135 1.20 -11.91 -6.37
N GLN A 136 2.00 -12.40 -5.42
CA GLN A 136 2.61 -13.72 -5.57
C GLN A 136 1.54 -14.81 -5.67
N LEU A 137 0.53 -14.79 -4.81
CA LEU A 137 -0.56 -15.75 -4.87
C LEU A 137 -1.32 -15.68 -6.19
N GLU A 138 -1.65 -14.48 -6.68
CA GLU A 138 -2.27 -14.29 -7.99
C GLU A 138 -1.42 -14.89 -9.12
N TYR A 139 -0.11 -14.68 -9.09
CA TYR A 139 0.80 -15.30 -10.04
C TYR A 139 0.81 -16.83 -9.90
N LEU A 140 0.90 -17.37 -8.69
CA LEU A 140 0.87 -18.81 -8.44
C LEU A 140 -0.45 -19.46 -8.90
N TYR A 141 -1.56 -18.73 -8.90
CA TYR A 141 -2.84 -19.21 -9.44
C TYR A 141 -2.83 -19.42 -10.95
N THR A 142 -1.87 -18.84 -11.68
CA THR A 142 -1.72 -19.07 -13.12
C THR A 142 -1.02 -20.40 -13.42
N LEU A 143 -0.26 -20.93 -12.45
CA LEU A 143 0.54 -22.14 -12.63
C LEU A 143 -0.34 -23.39 -12.52
N ARG A 144 -0.04 -24.38 -13.36
CA ARG A 144 -0.84 -25.62 -13.50
C ARG A 144 -0.08 -26.89 -13.19
N LYS A 145 1.25 -26.82 -13.04
CA LYS A 145 2.11 -27.96 -12.76
C LYS A 145 2.87 -27.73 -11.45
N ARG A 146 2.87 -28.72 -10.57
CA ARG A 146 3.59 -28.65 -9.28
C ARG A 146 5.08 -28.36 -9.43
N SER A 147 5.76 -28.97 -10.41
CA SER A 147 7.19 -28.72 -10.66
C SER A 147 7.48 -27.26 -11.03
N VAL A 148 6.62 -26.64 -11.84
CA VAL A 148 6.74 -25.23 -12.23
C VAL A 148 6.48 -24.32 -11.04
N LEU A 149 5.47 -24.63 -10.23
CA LEU A 149 5.16 -23.90 -9.00
C LEU A 149 6.34 -23.91 -8.04
N ILE A 150 6.93 -25.09 -7.80
CA ILE A 150 8.08 -25.23 -6.90
C ILE A 150 9.28 -24.42 -7.41
N ASN A 151 9.59 -24.52 -8.71
CA ASN A 151 10.68 -23.74 -9.32
C ASN A 151 10.44 -22.23 -9.18
N ARG A 152 9.19 -21.78 -9.35
CA ARG A 152 8.84 -20.37 -9.18
C ARG A 152 8.97 -19.89 -7.73
N LEU A 153 8.58 -20.70 -6.75
CA LEU A 153 8.74 -20.35 -5.33
C LEU A 153 10.19 -20.03 -4.96
N ASP A 154 11.16 -20.64 -5.65
CA ASP A 154 12.58 -20.41 -5.43
C ASP A 154 13.11 -19.17 -6.17
N LYS A 155 12.29 -18.56 -7.04
CA LYS A 155 12.60 -17.40 -7.89
C LYS A 155 11.59 -16.26 -7.74
N LEU A 156 10.97 -16.14 -6.56
CA LEU A 156 10.03 -15.04 -6.31
C LEU A 156 10.80 -13.71 -6.29
N PRO A 157 10.30 -12.66 -6.95
CA PRO A 157 10.97 -11.38 -7.00
C PRO A 157 11.02 -10.71 -5.61
N PRO A 158 12.15 -10.08 -5.23
CA PRO A 158 12.36 -9.49 -3.90
C PRO A 158 11.52 -8.26 -3.57
N GLY A 159 10.64 -7.78 -4.48
CA GLY A 159 9.84 -6.58 -4.22
C GLY A 159 8.82 -6.28 -5.30
N LEU A 160 7.93 -5.32 -5.01
CA LEU A 160 6.82 -4.92 -5.89
C LEU A 160 7.31 -4.42 -7.25
N HIS A 161 8.39 -3.66 -7.30
CA HIS A 161 8.90 -3.08 -8.55
C HIS A 161 9.20 -4.16 -9.60
N LYS A 162 9.94 -5.20 -9.23
CA LYS A 162 10.24 -6.33 -10.13
C LYS A 162 9.00 -7.15 -10.51
N ILE A 163 8.00 -7.22 -9.63
CA ILE A 163 6.71 -7.86 -9.99
C ILE A 163 6.03 -7.07 -11.09
N TYR A 164 6.02 -5.74 -10.98
CA TYR A 164 5.42 -4.89 -12.00
C TYR A 164 6.21 -4.92 -13.31
N GLU A 165 7.54 -4.98 -13.27
CA GLU A 165 8.36 -5.22 -14.47
C GLU A 165 7.98 -6.55 -15.16
N GLU A 166 7.88 -7.65 -14.40
CA GLU A 166 7.52 -8.97 -14.95
C GLU A 166 6.06 -9.08 -15.43
N LEU A 167 5.14 -8.22 -14.95
CA LEU A 167 3.72 -8.24 -15.33
C LEU A 167 3.38 -7.32 -16.51
N TYR A 168 4.20 -6.31 -16.76
CA TYR A 168 3.98 -5.32 -17.82
C TYR A 168 4.92 -5.48 -19.04
N GLU A 169 5.69 -6.58 -19.09
CA GLU A 169 6.33 -7.13 -20.30
C GLU A 169 5.49 -8.26 -20.92
#